data_AF-A0A9W7QP39-F1
#
_entry.id   AF-A0A9W7QP39-F1
#
_cell.length_a   1.000
_cell.length_b   1.000
_cell.length_c   1.000
_cell.angle_alpha   90.00
_cell.angle_beta   90.00
_cell.angle_gamma   90.00
#
_symmetry.space_group_name_H-M   'P 1'
#
loop_
_entity.id
_entity.type
_entity.pdbx_description
1 polymer ?
#
loop_
_entity_poly.entity_id
_entity_poly.type
_entity_poly.pdbx_seq_one_letter_code
_entity_poly.pdbx_strand_id
1 'polypeptide(L)'
;MRETFEIGEIVTGIYKTGKYIGEVTNSRPGSYVVKVLAVLKHPVQGDLHNVKQADVPFFHERRALAFREQTNIPEQMVKKYEGEIPDYTESLKLALETQMNSFSEDDSPFAERSLETLEQLKKDYKL
;
A
#
# COMPACT_ATOMS: atom_id res chain seq x y z
N MET A 1 -24.64 -1.65 10.29
CA MET A 1 -24.76 -0.72 9.16
C MET A 1 -23.44 -0.76 8.39
N ARG A 2 -23.45 -0.84 7.06
CA ARG A 2 -22.24 -0.63 6.27
C ARG A 2 -22.00 0.88 6.22
N GLU A 3 -20.78 1.31 6.52
CA GLU A 3 -20.39 2.71 6.31
C GLU A 3 -20.48 3.02 4.82
N THR A 4 -21.12 4.14 4.49
CA THR A 4 -21.23 4.64 3.12
C THR A 4 -20.42 5.93 3.07
N PHE A 5 -19.58 6.07 2.05
CA PHE A 5 -18.69 7.22 1.90
C PHE A 5 -19.18 8.12 0.76
N GLU A 6 -19.11 9.42 0.97
CA GLU A 6 -19.48 10.43 -0.03
C GLU A 6 -18.26 10.85 -0.88
N ILE A 7 -18.51 11.41 -2.06
CA ILE A 7 -17.44 11.98 -2.89
C ILE A 7 -16.80 13.17 -2.14
N GLY A 8 -15.47 13.19 -2.09
CA GLY A 8 -14.69 14.17 -1.34
C GLY A 8 -14.32 13.70 0.08
N GLU A 9 -14.87 12.58 0.56
CA GLU A 9 -14.55 12.07 1.88
C GLU A 9 -13.13 11.46 1.92
N ILE A 10 -12.41 11.74 3.01
CA ILE A 10 -11.07 11.22 3.26
C ILE A 10 -11.19 9.86 3.96
N VAL A 11 -10.55 8.87 3.37
CA VAL A 11 -10.64 7.47 3.77
C VAL A 11 -9.25 6.84 3.80
N THR A 12 -9.13 5.75 4.54
CA THR A 12 -8.08 4.76 4.30
C THR A 12 -8.60 3.65 3.41
N GLY A 13 -7.74 3.14 2.53
CA GLY A 13 -8.05 2.03 1.64
C GLY A 13 -6.94 0.98 1.64
N ILE A 14 -7.30 -0.29 1.71
CA ILE A 14 -6.35 -1.40 1.53
C ILE A 14 -6.42 -1.91 0.09
N TYR A 15 -5.29 -1.88 -0.61
CA TYR A 15 -5.17 -2.37 -1.99
C TYR A 15 -3.91 -3.22 -2.14
N LYS A 16 -4.08 -4.47 -2.57
CA LYS A 16 -3.00 -5.46 -2.78
C LYS A 16 -1.96 -5.47 -1.64
N THR A 17 -2.44 -5.54 -0.40
CA THR A 17 -1.67 -5.52 0.88
C THR A 17 -1.03 -4.19 1.30
N GLY A 18 -1.00 -3.20 0.41
CA GLY A 18 -0.69 -1.82 0.76
C GLY A 18 -1.88 -1.12 1.41
N LYS A 19 -1.62 -0.08 2.21
CA LYS A 19 -2.64 0.74 2.85
C LYS A 19 -2.37 2.20 2.56
N TYR A 20 -3.40 2.94 2.17
CA TYR A 20 -3.28 4.30 1.64
C TYR A 20 -4.29 5.20 2.34
N ILE A 21 -3.96 6.49 2.48
CA ILE A 21 -4.96 7.55 2.71
C ILE A 21 -5.31 8.11 1.34
N GLY A 22 -6.60 8.35 1.10
CA GLY A 22 -7.07 8.90 -0.16
C GLY A 22 -8.42 9.56 -0.03
N GLU A 23 -8.84 10.17 -1.14
CA GLU A 23 -10.11 10.86 -1.28
C GLU A 23 -11.04 10.02 -2.16
N VAL A 24 -12.28 9.81 -1.75
CA VAL A 24 -13.29 9.17 -2.59
C VAL A 24 -13.65 10.08 -3.77
N THR A 25 -13.42 9.63 -5.00
CA THR A 25 -13.76 10.39 -6.21
C THR A 25 -14.98 9.87 -6.95
N ASN A 26 -15.39 8.63 -6.68
CA ASN A 26 -16.56 8.01 -7.27
C ASN A 26 -17.03 6.81 -6.44
N SER A 27 -18.31 6.48 -6.54
CA SER A 27 -18.90 5.29 -5.93
C SER A 27 -19.45 4.35 -7.00
N ARG A 28 -19.23 3.05 -6.83
CA ARG A 28 -19.72 1.97 -7.69
C ARG A 28 -20.34 0.89 -6.82
N PRO A 29 -21.21 0.02 -7.37
CA PRO A 29 -21.73 -1.12 -6.62
C PRO A 29 -20.57 -1.97 -6.02
N GLY A 30 -20.48 -2.00 -4.69
CA GLY A 30 -19.48 -2.77 -3.94
C GLY A 30 -18.05 -2.19 -3.88
N SER A 31 -17.79 -1.00 -4.43
CA SER A 31 -16.45 -0.40 -4.41
C SER A 31 -16.45 1.12 -4.53
N TYR A 32 -15.38 1.74 -4.09
CA TYR A 32 -15.12 3.18 -4.26
C TYR A 32 -13.91 3.40 -5.14
N VAL A 33 -13.95 4.43 -5.98
CA VAL A 33 -12.75 4.96 -6.62
C VAL A 33 -12.07 5.88 -5.62
N VAL A 34 -10.84 5.56 -5.24
CA VAL A 34 -10.07 6.32 -4.26
C VAL A 34 -8.85 6.91 -4.96
N LYS A 35 -8.69 8.23 -4.85
CA LYS A 35 -7.49 8.98 -5.28
C LYS A 35 -6.48 8.98 -4.15
N VAL A 36 -5.32 8.37 -4.37
CA VAL A 36 -4.28 8.22 -3.34
C VAL A 36 -3.64 9.56 -3.00
N LEU A 37 -3.54 9.86 -1.70
CA LEU A 37 -2.91 11.07 -1.17
C LEU A 37 -1.66 10.74 -0.35
N ALA A 38 -1.63 9.63 0.38
CA ALA A 38 -0.47 9.21 1.18
C ALA A 38 -0.42 7.69 1.37
N VAL A 39 0.76 7.18 1.76
CA VAL A 39 1.01 5.74 1.99
C VAL A 39 1.15 5.46 3.48
N LEU A 40 0.27 4.62 4.03
CA LEU A 40 0.34 4.17 5.44
C LEU A 40 1.10 2.84 5.58
N LYS A 41 1.03 1.98 4.57
CA LYS A 41 1.74 0.70 4.53
C LYS A 41 2.14 0.39 3.10
N HIS A 42 3.42 0.18 2.87
CA HIS A 42 3.93 -0.24 1.57
C HIS A 42 3.50 -1.70 1.29
N PRO A 43 3.16 -2.07 0.03
CA PRO A 43 2.75 -3.43 -0.29
C PRO A 43 3.83 -4.46 0.04
N VAL A 44 3.37 -5.66 0.39
CA VAL A 44 4.23 -6.82 0.59
C VAL A 44 4.80 -7.27 -0.75
N GLN A 45 6.10 -7.57 -0.81
CA GLN A 45 6.78 -8.03 -2.02
C GLN A 45 6.54 -9.52 -2.27
N GLY A 46 6.82 -9.96 -3.50
CA GLY A 46 6.67 -11.36 -3.90
C GLY A 46 5.25 -11.69 -4.39
N ASP A 47 4.83 -12.93 -4.21
CA ASP A 47 3.53 -13.42 -4.70
C ASP A 47 2.41 -13.23 -3.66
N LEU A 48 1.26 -12.73 -4.10
CA LEU A 48 0.06 -12.60 -3.24
C LEU A 48 -0.63 -13.94 -2.98
N HIS A 49 -0.46 -14.91 -3.87
CA HIS A 49 -1.05 -16.24 -3.71
C HIS A 49 -0.18 -17.12 -2.83
N ASN A 50 1.14 -16.88 -2.82
CA ASN A 50 2.14 -17.57 -2.03
C ASN A 50 2.81 -16.60 -1.04
N VAL A 51 2.01 -16.10 -0.09
CA VAL A 51 2.43 -15.07 0.87
C VAL A 51 3.61 -15.56 1.71
N LYS A 52 4.65 -14.73 1.84
CA LYS A 52 5.89 -15.01 2.61
C LYS A 52 6.70 -16.21 2.10
N GLN A 53 6.58 -16.57 0.83
CA GLN A 53 7.41 -17.61 0.20
C GLN A 53 8.42 -16.99 -0.75
N ALA A 54 9.69 -17.38 -0.60
CA ALA A 54 10.76 -16.97 -1.50
C ALA A 54 10.88 -17.90 -2.73
N ASP A 55 10.59 -19.19 -2.54
CA ASP A 55 10.64 -20.21 -3.58
C ASP A 55 9.35 -20.22 -4.40
N VAL A 56 9.15 -19.14 -5.14
CA VAL A 56 8.07 -18.98 -6.10
C VAL A 56 8.65 -18.87 -7.51
N PRO A 57 7.92 -19.29 -8.55
CA PRO A 57 8.41 -19.19 -9.93
C PRO A 57 8.85 -17.78 -10.33
N PHE A 58 8.25 -16.74 -9.72
CA PHE A 58 8.67 -15.36 -9.89
C PHE A 58 8.36 -14.50 -8.66
N PHE A 59 9.40 -13.93 -8.06
CA PHE A 59 9.26 -12.99 -6.95
C PHE A 59 8.98 -11.58 -7.49
N HIS A 60 7.71 -11.18 -7.49
CA HIS A 60 7.29 -9.93 -8.11
C HIS A 60 7.66 -8.70 -7.25
N GLU A 61 8.32 -7.72 -7.86
CA GLU A 61 8.37 -6.35 -7.33
C GLU A 61 6.96 -5.76 -7.30
N ARG A 62 6.60 -5.12 -6.19
CA ARG A 62 5.30 -4.46 -6.02
C ARG A 62 5.48 -3.02 -5.58
N ARG A 63 4.99 -2.12 -6.42
CA ARG A 63 5.02 -0.68 -6.13
C ARG A 63 3.80 -0.25 -5.32
N ALA A 64 4.01 0.73 -4.45
CA ALA A 64 2.93 1.52 -3.88
C ALA A 64 2.18 2.24 -5.01
N LEU A 65 0.89 2.48 -4.81
CA LEU A 65 0.11 3.32 -5.72
C LEU A 65 0.70 4.73 -5.76
N ALA A 66 0.77 5.31 -6.96
CA ALA A 66 1.36 6.62 -7.19
C ALA A 66 0.51 7.75 -6.59
N PHE A 67 1.13 8.91 -6.33
CA PHE A 67 0.40 10.10 -5.90
C PHE A 67 -0.70 10.45 -6.90
N ARG A 68 -1.94 10.59 -6.41
CA ARG A 68 -3.16 10.85 -7.18
C ARG A 68 -3.58 9.74 -8.14
N GLU A 69 -2.94 8.58 -8.10
CA GLU A 69 -3.45 7.38 -8.78
C GLU A 69 -4.86 7.08 -8.25
N GLN A 70 -5.77 6.71 -9.16
CA GLN A 70 -7.13 6.34 -8.82
C GLN A 70 -7.32 4.85 -8.99
N THR A 71 -7.79 4.19 -7.95
CA THR A 71 -8.02 2.74 -7.95
C THR A 71 -9.37 2.39 -7.35
N ASN A 72 -9.96 1.29 -7.82
CA ASN A 72 -11.17 0.74 -7.22
C ASN A 72 -10.80 -0.08 -5.99
N ILE A 73 -11.33 0.32 -4.83
CA ILE A 73 -11.16 -0.39 -3.56
C ILE A 73 -12.52 -0.96 -3.13
N PRO A 74 -12.62 -2.27 -2.84
CA PRO A 74 -13.85 -2.87 -2.32
C PRO A 74 -14.35 -2.13 -1.07
N GLU A 75 -15.65 -1.92 -0.93
CA GLU A 75 -16.24 -1.13 0.16
C GLU A 75 -15.78 -1.60 1.56
N GLN A 76 -15.61 -2.91 1.74
CA GLN A 76 -15.15 -3.51 3.00
C GLN A 76 -13.69 -3.18 3.38
N MET A 77 -12.90 -2.70 2.42
CA MET A 77 -11.50 -2.32 2.60
C MET A 77 -11.31 -0.81 2.71
N VAL A 78 -12.41 -0.04 2.67
CA VAL A 78 -12.42 1.41 2.85
C VAL A 78 -12.92 1.72 4.27
N LYS A 79 -12.24 2.65 4.96
CA LYS A 79 -12.63 3.12 6.29
C LYS A 79 -12.46 4.62 6.39
N LYS A 80 -13.35 5.31 7.12
CA LYS A 80 -13.22 6.75 7.38
C LYS A 80 -11.85 7.10 7.97
N TYR A 81 -11.30 8.23 7.56
CA TYR A 81 -10.06 8.77 8.09
C TYR A 81 -10.23 10.23 8.51
N GLU A 82 -9.99 10.52 9.79
CA GLU A 82 -10.13 11.86 10.38
C GLU A 82 -8.79 12.45 10.87
N GLY A 83 -7.67 11.78 10.54
CA GLY A 83 -6.34 12.25 10.89
C GLY A 83 -5.76 13.25 9.89
N GLU A 84 -4.55 13.73 10.18
CA GLU A 84 -3.79 14.57 9.25
C GLU A 84 -3.31 13.77 8.05
N ILE A 85 -3.37 14.36 6.85
CA ILE A 85 -2.88 13.74 5.64
C ILE A 85 -1.39 14.11 5.50
N PRO A 86 -0.44 13.16 5.68
CA PRO A 86 0.97 13.46 5.55
C PRO A 86 1.34 13.71 4.07
N ASP A 87 2.51 14.29 3.83
CA ASP A 87 3.06 14.38 2.48
C ASP A 87 3.24 12.99 1.88
N TYR A 88 2.92 12.85 0.58
CA TYR A 88 2.99 11.57 -0.10
C TYR A 88 4.40 10.97 -0.09
N THR A 89 5.42 11.80 -0.34
CA THR A 89 6.82 11.36 -0.47
C THR A 89 7.36 10.92 0.88
N GLU A 90 7.13 11.73 1.93
CA GLU A 90 7.55 11.40 3.29
C GLU A 90 6.82 10.18 3.84
N SER A 91 5.51 10.05 3.58
CA SER A 91 4.74 8.88 3.99
C SER A 91 5.18 7.59 3.27
N LEU A 92 5.50 7.68 1.97
CA LEU A 92 6.05 6.57 1.20
C LEU A 92 7.41 6.13 1.76
N LYS A 93 8.31 7.08 2.05
CA LYS A 93 9.62 6.81 2.65
C LYS A 93 9.47 6.10 3.99
N LEU A 94 8.64 6.64 4.89
CA LEU A 94 8.41 6.04 6.21
C LEU A 94 7.80 4.65 6.11
N ALA A 95 6.82 4.44 5.21
CA ALA A 95 6.18 3.15 5.02
C ALA A 95 7.15 2.10 4.46
N LEU A 96 8.06 2.50 3.56
CA LEU A 96 9.11 1.65 3.00
C LEU A 96 10.14 1.26 4.08
N GLU A 97 10.66 2.25 4.81
CA GLU A 97 11.64 2.02 5.89
C GLU A 97 11.06 1.17 7.02
N THR A 98 9.79 1.37 7.37
CA THR A 98 9.07 0.54 8.34
C THR A 98 8.99 -0.92 7.88
N GLN A 99 8.71 -1.15 6.59
CA GLN A 99 8.67 -2.50 6.04
C GLN A 99 10.06 -3.14 6.03
N MET A 100 11.10 -2.41 5.64
CA MET A 100 12.49 -2.91 5.69
C MET A 100 12.90 -3.28 7.13
N ASN A 101 12.62 -2.41 8.10
CA ASN A 101 12.93 -2.65 9.51
C ASN A 101 12.19 -3.87 10.08
N SER A 102 11.00 -4.19 9.56
CA SER A 102 10.25 -5.38 9.97
C SER A 102 10.94 -6.71 9.63
N PHE A 103 11.95 -6.69 8.76
CA PHE A 103 12.78 -7.83 8.40
C PHE A 103 14.16 -7.84 9.10
N SER A 104 14.44 -6.88 9.99
CA SER A 104 15.76 -6.74 10.62
C SER A 104 16.20 -7.95 11.47
N GLU A 105 15.23 -8.72 11.99
CA GLU A 105 15.46 -9.94 12.76
C GLU A 105 14.98 -11.22 12.03
N ASP A 106 14.62 -11.10 10.74
CA ASP A 106 14.10 -12.20 9.93
C ASP A 106 15.17 -12.68 8.95
N ASP A 107 15.75 -13.84 9.23
CA ASP A 107 16.79 -14.49 8.42
C ASP A 107 16.20 -15.44 7.35
N SER A 108 14.89 -15.39 7.12
CA SER A 108 14.26 -16.21 6.09
C SER A 108 14.65 -15.76 4.67
N PRO A 109 14.69 -16.68 3.70
CA PRO A 109 14.91 -16.32 2.29
C PRO A 109 13.90 -15.31 1.75
N PHE A 110 12.70 -15.25 2.34
CA PHE A 110 11.66 -14.29 1.95
C PHE A 110 12.02 -12.87 2.40
N ALA A 111 12.54 -12.72 3.62
CA ALA A 111 12.98 -11.46 4.16
C ALA A 111 14.17 -10.90 3.36
N GLU A 112 15.17 -11.73 3.06
CA GLU A 112 16.33 -11.35 2.24
C GLU A 112 15.89 -10.84 0.86
N ARG A 113 15.08 -11.60 0.13
CA ARG A 113 14.55 -11.19 -1.18
C ARG A 113 13.66 -9.94 -1.11
N SER A 114 12.88 -9.81 -0.04
CA SER A 114 12.05 -8.62 0.18
C SER A 114 12.92 -7.38 0.38
N LEU A 115 13.98 -7.47 1.21
CA LEU A 115 14.91 -6.37 1.46
C LEU A 115 15.61 -5.93 0.17
N GLU A 116 16.18 -6.86 -0.61
CA GLU A 116 16.79 -6.56 -1.91
C GLU A 116 15.83 -5.78 -2.83
N THR A 117 14.58 -6.24 -2.90
CA THR A 117 13.55 -5.62 -3.74
C THR A 117 13.16 -4.23 -3.23
N LEU A 118 13.02 -4.06 -1.92
CA LEU A 118 12.66 -2.78 -1.29
C LEU A 118 13.78 -1.74 -1.45
N GLU A 119 15.05 -2.15 -1.39
CA GLU A 119 16.18 -1.27 -1.67
C GLU A 119 16.21 -0.77 -3.12
N GLN A 120 15.90 -1.65 -4.08
CA GLN A 120 15.78 -1.24 -5.47
C GLN A 120 14.61 -0.26 -5.66
N LEU A 121 13.47 -0.54 -5.05
CA LEU A 121 12.31 0.36 -5.07
C LEU A 121 12.62 1.72 -4.45
N LYS A 122 13.40 1.77 -3.35
CA LYS A 122 13.82 3.03 -2.73
C LYS A 122 14.52 3.95 -3.75
N LYS A 123 15.45 3.38 -4.53
CA LYS A 123 16.17 4.10 -5.60
C LYS A 123 15.22 4.56 -6.70
N ASP A 124 14.30 3.68 -7.11
CA ASP A 124 13.36 3.96 -8.19
C ASP A 124 12.33 5.04 -7.82
N TYR A 125 11.95 5.11 -6.54
CA TYR A 125 11.14 6.20 -5.99
C TYR A 125 11.91 7.50 -5.77
N LYS A 126 13.25 7.48 -5.90
CA LYS A 126 14.16 8.61 -5.63
C LYS A 126 14.12 9.05 -4.16
N LEU A 127 14.10 8.07 -3.25
CA LEU A 127 14.05 8.25 -1.78
C LEU A 127 15.39 7.92 -1.08
#